data_AF-A0A9D0Z1W9-F1
#
_entry.id   AF-A0A9D0Z1W9-F1
#
_cell.length_a   1.000
_cell.length_b   1.000
_cell.length_c   1.000
_cell.angle_alpha   90.00
_cell.angle_beta   90.00
_cell.angle_gamma   90.00
#
_symmetry.space_group_name_H-M   'P 1'
#
loop_
_entity.id
_entity.type
_entity.pdbx_description
1 polymer ?
#
loop_
_entity_poly.entity_id
_entity_poly.type
_entity_poly.pdbx_seq_one_letter_code
_entity_poly.pdbx_strand_id
1 'polypeptide(L)'
;MKKNVKKYLAIAAALVCVLGAFALGRWMGLRQERDSFREKRTAICTMGMEYTLESFQSFLDTGDEADYWEGARWLDRFLFAYQELYYGEKDGVVYTYMPRYANLQKLLYSQPEACQAHMEEILKALETQKKDLTGLNAYGMVEEICGEIESTLP
;
A
#
# COMPACT_ATOMS: atom_id res chain seq x y z
N MET A 1 -20.47 -58.30 18.20
CA MET A 1 -19.34 -57.33 18.22
C MET A 1 -19.07 -56.64 16.87
N LYS A 2 -19.04 -57.31 15.71
CA LYS A 2 -18.69 -56.69 14.39
C LYS A 2 -19.66 -55.59 13.87
N LYS A 3 -20.96 -55.65 14.20
CA LYS A 3 -21.96 -54.65 13.74
C LYS A 3 -21.80 -53.26 14.39
N ASN A 4 -21.35 -53.21 15.64
CA ASN A 4 -21.18 -51.95 16.37
C ASN A 4 -19.91 -51.21 15.89
N VAL A 5 -18.82 -51.94 15.63
CA VAL A 5 -17.57 -51.38 15.10
C VAL A 5 -17.79 -50.68 13.74
N LYS A 6 -18.59 -51.26 12.85
CA LYS A 6 -18.94 -50.63 11.55
C LYS A 6 -19.77 -49.35 11.72
N LYS A 7 -20.69 -49.30 12.71
CA LYS A 7 -21.44 -48.08 13.04
C LYS A 7 -20.53 -46.97 13.57
N TYR A 8 -19.60 -47.29 14.48
CA TYR A 8 -18.67 -46.30 15.01
C TYR A 8 -17.69 -45.78 13.96
N LEU A 9 -17.21 -46.63 13.04
CA LEU A 9 -16.40 -46.21 11.88
C LEU A 9 -17.17 -45.29 10.93
N ALA A 10 -18.44 -45.59 10.65
CA ALA A 10 -19.28 -44.73 9.80
C ALA A 10 -19.56 -43.37 10.47
N ILE A 11 -19.78 -43.35 11.79
CA ILE A 11 -19.97 -42.11 12.56
C ILE A 11 -18.67 -41.29 12.59
N ALA A 12 -17.52 -41.93 12.82
CA ALA A 12 -16.23 -41.26 12.80
C ALA A 12 -15.90 -40.68 11.42
N ALA A 13 -16.16 -41.41 10.34
CA ALA A 13 -15.99 -40.92 8.97
C ALA A 13 -16.91 -39.73 8.68
N ALA A 14 -18.19 -39.79 9.08
CA ALA A 14 -19.12 -38.67 8.92
C ALA A 14 -18.66 -37.42 9.70
N LEU A 15 -18.14 -37.59 10.92
CA LEU A 15 -17.59 -36.50 11.73
C LEU A 15 -16.36 -35.86 11.07
N VAL A 16 -15.45 -36.66 10.52
CA VAL A 16 -14.29 -36.15 9.77
C VAL A 16 -14.71 -35.39 8.52
N CYS A 17 -15.72 -35.86 7.78
CA CYS A 17 -16.25 -35.16 6.62
C CYS A 17 -16.89 -33.81 7.01
N VAL A 18 -17.65 -33.75 8.11
CA VAL A 18 -18.28 -32.51 8.60
C VAL A 18 -17.22 -31.50 9.07
N LEU A 19 -16.21 -31.94 9.82
CA LEU A 19 -15.11 -31.07 10.26
C LEU A 19 -14.26 -30.59 9.08
N GLY A 20 -14.00 -31.46 8.10
CA GLY A 20 -13.31 -31.10 6.87
C GLY A 20 -14.07 -30.06 6.04
N ALA A 21 -15.39 -30.23 5.89
CA ALA A 21 -16.24 -29.26 5.19
C ALA A 21 -16.27 -27.89 5.91
N PHE A 22 -16.33 -27.88 7.24
CA PHE A 22 -16.29 -26.65 8.04
C PHE A 22 -14.92 -25.94 7.93
N ALA A 23 -13.83 -26.70 8.02
CA ALA A 23 -12.48 -26.15 7.85
C ALA A 23 -12.25 -25.58 6.45
N LEU A 24 -12.71 -26.29 5.40
CA LEU A 24 -12.64 -25.82 4.02
C LEU A 24 -13.51 -24.59 3.78
N GLY A 25 -14.74 -24.56 4.32
CA GLY A 25 -15.63 -23.40 4.24
C GLY A 25 -15.02 -22.17 4.91
N ARG A 26 -14.41 -22.34 6.10
CA ARG A 26 -13.69 -21.26 6.79
C ARG A 26 -12.45 -20.80 6.03
N TRP A 27 -11.69 -21.72 5.43
CA TRP A 27 -10.51 -21.40 4.64
C TRP A 27 -10.86 -20.65 3.35
N MET A 28 -11.89 -21.10 2.63
CA MET A 28 -12.40 -20.39 1.45
C MET A 28 -12.97 -19.01 1.81
N GLY A 29 -13.71 -18.90 2.92
CA GLY A 29 -14.21 -17.60 3.41
C GLY A 29 -13.09 -16.62 3.74
N LEU A 30 -12.08 -17.06 4.50
CA LEU A 30 -10.90 -16.24 4.82
C LEU A 30 -10.08 -15.87 3.57
N ARG A 31 -10.03 -16.75 2.57
CA ARG A 31 -9.37 -16.47 1.29
C ARG A 31 -10.15 -15.43 0.50
N GLN A 32 -11.47 -15.56 0.41
CA GLN A 32 -12.32 -14.61 -0.30
C GLN A 32 -12.33 -13.22 0.35
N GLU A 33 -12.35 -13.16 1.68
CA GLU A 33 -12.22 -11.89 2.42
C GLU A 33 -10.86 -11.24 2.17
N ARG A 34 -9.78 -12.03 2.14
CA ARG A 34 -8.44 -11.54 1.83
C ARG A 34 -8.32 -11.04 0.40
N ASP A 35 -8.84 -11.78 -0.57
CA ASP A 35 -8.81 -11.42 -1.99
C ASP A 35 -9.63 -10.14 -2.23
N SER A 36 -10.83 -10.03 -1.63
CA SER A 36 -11.65 -8.82 -1.69
C SER A 36 -11.00 -7.62 -0.99
N PHE A 37 -10.33 -7.84 0.15
CA PHE A 37 -9.60 -6.80 0.86
C PHE A 37 -8.45 -6.28 0.01
N ARG A 38 -7.66 -7.20 -0.56
CA ARG A 38 -6.53 -6.86 -1.44
C ARG A 38 -7.00 -6.06 -2.65
N GLU A 39 -8.04 -6.52 -3.33
CA GLU A 39 -8.61 -5.81 -4.50
C GLU A 39 -9.03 -4.37 -4.16
N LYS A 40 -9.78 -4.18 -3.07
CA LYS A 40 -10.21 -2.85 -2.63
C LYS A 40 -9.03 -1.95 -2.27
N ARG A 41 -8.03 -2.48 -1.57
CA ARG A 41 -6.86 -1.69 -1.17
C ARG A 41 -5.96 -1.37 -2.36
N THR A 42 -5.80 -2.29 -3.31
CA THR A 42 -5.11 -2.01 -4.58
C THR A 42 -5.79 -0.88 -5.34
N ALA A 43 -7.13 -0.90 -5.43
CA ALA A 43 -7.87 0.20 -6.06
C ALA A 43 -7.64 1.55 -5.35
N ILE A 44 -7.63 1.57 -4.01
CA ILE A 44 -7.33 2.79 -3.24
C ILE A 44 -5.89 3.25 -3.46
N CYS A 45 -4.91 2.35 -3.52
CA CYS A 45 -3.53 2.72 -3.84
C CYS A 45 -3.41 3.32 -5.24
N THR A 46 -4.02 2.69 -6.25
CA THR A 46 -3.99 3.19 -7.62
C THR A 46 -4.60 4.57 -7.71
N MET A 47 -5.81 4.76 -7.16
CA MET A 47 -6.47 6.07 -7.13
C MET A 47 -5.66 7.11 -6.34
N GLY A 48 -5.12 6.73 -5.18
CA GLY A 48 -4.32 7.65 -4.35
C GLY A 48 -3.09 8.16 -5.07
N MET A 49 -2.34 7.27 -5.74
CA MET A 49 -1.19 7.66 -6.55
C MET A 49 -1.61 8.52 -7.75
N GLU A 50 -2.70 8.16 -8.43
CA GLU A 50 -3.20 8.93 -9.57
C GLU A 50 -3.57 10.36 -9.20
N TYR A 51 -4.39 10.54 -8.16
CA TYR A 51 -4.77 11.87 -7.73
C TYR A 51 -3.61 12.65 -7.13
N THR A 52 -2.62 11.99 -6.52
CA THR A 52 -1.38 12.67 -6.09
C THR A 52 -0.69 13.31 -7.29
N LEU A 53 -0.46 12.52 -8.34
CA LEU A 53 0.22 12.98 -9.55
C LEU A 53 -0.57 14.08 -10.26
N GLU A 54 -1.88 13.90 -10.41
CA GLU A 54 -2.75 14.91 -11.05
C GLU A 54 -2.73 16.23 -10.28
N SER A 55 -2.81 16.18 -8.95
CA SER A 55 -2.83 17.40 -8.13
C SER A 55 -1.47 18.11 -8.14
N PHE A 56 -0.36 17.36 -8.02
CA PHE A 56 0.98 17.96 -8.11
C PHE A 56 1.28 18.52 -9.50
N GLN A 57 0.82 17.87 -10.57
CA GLN A 57 0.91 18.43 -11.92
C GLN A 57 0.07 19.71 -12.04
N SER A 58 -1.15 19.72 -11.51
CA SER A 58 -2.01 20.92 -11.50
C SER A 58 -1.36 22.08 -10.73
N PHE A 59 -0.69 21.79 -9.61
CA PHE A 59 0.11 22.77 -8.89
C PHE A 59 1.26 23.32 -9.74
N LEU A 60 2.00 22.48 -10.46
CA LEU A 60 3.07 22.95 -11.36
C LEU A 60 2.54 23.84 -12.49
N ASP A 61 1.35 23.52 -13.02
CA ASP A 61 0.74 24.24 -14.13
C ASP A 61 0.14 25.59 -13.70
N THR A 62 -0.38 25.69 -12.47
CA THR A 62 -1.18 26.83 -12.01
C THR A 62 -0.55 27.64 -10.87
N GLY A 63 0.32 27.03 -10.08
CA GLY A 63 0.85 27.57 -8.83
C GLY A 63 -0.18 27.61 -7.69
N ASP A 64 -1.34 26.96 -7.81
CA ASP A 64 -2.37 26.98 -6.76
C ASP A 64 -1.98 26.08 -5.58
N GLU A 65 -1.73 26.69 -4.41
CA GLU A 65 -1.40 25.97 -3.18
C GLU A 65 -2.47 24.95 -2.77
N ALA A 66 -3.73 25.12 -3.17
CA ALA A 66 -4.77 24.13 -2.89
C ALA A 66 -4.45 22.77 -3.52
N ASP A 67 -3.92 22.78 -4.76
CA ASP A 67 -3.54 21.57 -5.49
C ASP A 67 -2.31 20.89 -4.86
N TYR A 68 -1.37 21.68 -4.31
CA TYR A 68 -0.26 21.15 -3.51
C TYR A 68 -0.77 20.36 -2.30
N TRP A 69 -1.67 20.96 -1.51
CA TRP A 69 -2.20 20.32 -0.31
C TRP A 69 -3.11 19.12 -0.64
N GLU A 70 -3.87 19.19 -1.73
CA GLU A 70 -4.66 18.07 -2.24
C GLU A 70 -3.74 16.89 -2.61
N GLY A 71 -2.64 17.15 -3.33
CA GLY A 71 -1.65 16.14 -3.67
C GLY A 71 -1.01 15.47 -2.45
N ALA A 72 -0.57 16.27 -1.47
CA ALA A 72 0.00 15.75 -0.22
C ALA A 72 -0.99 14.85 0.54
N ARG A 73 -2.28 15.21 0.55
CA ARG A 73 -3.34 14.41 1.18
C ARG A 73 -3.59 13.09 0.45
N TRP A 74 -3.56 13.09 -0.88
CA TRP A 74 -3.72 11.86 -1.67
C TRP A 74 -2.52 10.93 -1.52
N LEU A 75 -1.32 11.49 -1.37
CA LEU A 75 -0.12 10.71 -1.10
C LEU A 75 -0.22 10.00 0.26
N ASP A 76 -0.69 10.69 1.30
CA ASP A 76 -0.94 10.10 2.62
C ASP A 76 -1.92 8.91 2.54
N ARG A 77 -3.01 9.07 1.78
CA ARG A 77 -3.98 7.98 1.54
C ARG A 77 -3.38 6.80 0.79
N PHE A 78 -2.57 7.07 -0.23
CA PHE A 78 -1.83 6.04 -0.94
C PHE A 78 -0.94 5.26 0.04
N LEU A 79 -0.17 5.95 0.89
CA LEU A 79 0.73 5.32 1.84
C LEU A 79 -0.02 4.49 2.87
N PHE A 80 -1.12 4.99 3.42
CA PHE A 80 -1.94 4.22 4.35
C PHE A 80 -2.44 2.91 3.71
N ALA A 81 -3.02 2.99 2.51
CA ALA A 81 -3.51 1.80 1.81
C ALA A 81 -2.38 0.85 1.38
N TYR A 82 -1.21 1.39 1.02
CA TYR A 82 -0.04 0.59 0.65
C TYR A 82 0.48 -0.16 1.88
N GLN A 83 0.53 0.48 3.05
CA GLN A 83 0.93 -0.17 4.28
C GLN A 83 -0.01 -1.32 4.62
N GLU A 84 -1.32 -1.13 4.48
CA GLU A 84 -2.32 -2.17 4.73
C GLU A 84 -2.26 -3.33 3.74
N LEU A 85 -1.94 -3.08 2.46
CA LEU A 85 -1.79 -4.12 1.44
C LEU A 85 -0.72 -5.15 1.80
N TYR A 86 0.37 -4.67 2.38
CA TYR A 86 1.54 -5.49 2.67
C TYR A 86 1.72 -5.73 4.19
N TYR A 87 0.74 -5.34 5.00
CA TYR A 87 0.77 -5.55 6.45
C TYR A 87 0.78 -7.06 6.76
N GLY A 88 1.85 -7.53 7.42
CA GLY A 88 2.03 -8.93 7.78
C GLY A 88 2.66 -9.80 6.67
N GLU A 89 2.90 -9.26 5.48
CA GLU A 89 3.84 -9.88 4.54
C GLU A 89 5.25 -9.66 5.09
N LYS A 90 6.03 -10.76 5.26
CA LYS A 90 7.45 -10.69 5.64
C LYS A 90 8.32 -10.19 4.47
N ASP A 91 7.75 -9.38 3.59
CA ASP A 91 8.48 -8.83 2.47
C ASP A 91 9.28 -7.62 2.95
N GLY A 92 10.59 -7.67 2.71
CA GLY A 92 11.52 -6.57 2.99
C GLY A 92 11.10 -5.26 2.32
N VAL A 93 10.21 -5.33 1.34
CA VAL A 93 9.62 -4.20 0.62
C VAL A 93 8.94 -3.21 1.57
N VAL A 94 8.15 -3.69 2.54
CA VAL A 94 7.47 -2.78 3.48
C VAL A 94 8.45 -2.15 4.44
N TYR A 95 9.35 -2.95 5.01
CA TYR A 95 10.26 -2.49 6.06
C TYR A 95 11.36 -1.57 5.53
N THR A 96 11.75 -1.69 4.26
CA THR A 96 12.81 -0.87 3.66
C THR A 96 12.26 0.39 2.99
N TYR A 97 11.06 0.37 2.41
CA TYR A 97 10.63 1.44 1.50
C TYR A 97 9.56 2.38 2.05
N MET A 98 8.67 1.92 2.95
CA MET A 98 7.71 2.79 3.64
C MET A 98 8.36 3.96 4.40
N PRO A 99 9.49 3.77 5.12
CA PRO A 99 10.12 4.87 5.85
C PRO A 99 10.54 6.05 4.96
N ARG A 100 10.89 5.80 3.69
CA ARG A 100 11.35 6.82 2.74
C ARG A 100 10.19 7.69 2.27
N TYR A 101 9.08 7.07 1.90
CA TYR A 101 7.85 7.80 1.57
C TYR A 101 7.24 8.50 2.77
N ALA A 102 7.33 7.91 3.97
CA ALA A 102 6.93 8.57 5.19
C ALA A 102 7.78 9.82 5.44
N ASN A 103 9.07 9.82 5.05
CA ASN A 103 9.89 11.02 5.12
C ASN A 103 9.46 12.09 4.12
N LEU A 104 9.23 11.72 2.85
CA LEU A 104 8.68 12.65 1.85
C LEU A 104 7.36 13.25 2.32
N GLN A 105 6.44 12.43 2.84
CA GLN A 105 5.16 12.88 3.41
C GLN A 105 5.38 13.86 4.55
N LYS A 106 6.29 13.56 5.49
CA LYS A 106 6.65 14.46 6.57
C LYS A 106 7.20 15.79 6.05
N LEU A 107 8.08 15.77 5.06
CA LEU A 107 8.66 16.99 4.46
C LEU A 107 7.59 17.83 3.78
N LEU A 108 6.67 17.23 3.02
CA LEU A 108 5.56 17.93 2.38
C LEU A 108 4.72 18.75 3.37
N TYR A 109 4.55 18.27 4.61
CA TYR A 109 3.82 19.00 5.64
C TYR A 109 4.68 19.96 6.48
N SER A 110 5.96 19.65 6.68
CA SER A 110 6.83 20.42 7.58
C SER A 110 7.71 21.46 6.90
N GLN A 111 7.97 21.31 5.60
CA GLN A 111 8.83 22.16 4.78
C GLN A 111 8.20 22.37 3.39
N PRO A 112 6.99 22.94 3.31
CA PRO A 112 6.23 23.00 2.06
C PRO A 112 6.94 23.84 0.99
N GLU A 113 7.58 24.95 1.33
CA GLU A 113 8.27 25.81 0.37
C GLU A 113 9.46 25.08 -0.30
N ALA A 114 10.22 24.33 0.49
CA ALA A 114 11.32 23.52 -0.03
C ALA A 114 10.78 22.39 -0.93
N CYS A 115 9.71 21.72 -0.52
CA CYS A 115 9.10 20.67 -1.35
C CYS A 115 8.51 21.23 -2.66
N GLN A 116 7.92 22.42 -2.63
CA GLN A 116 7.40 23.09 -3.82
C GLN A 116 8.53 23.44 -4.81
N ALA A 117 9.69 23.86 -4.31
CA ALA A 117 10.87 24.13 -5.15
C ALA A 117 11.40 22.87 -5.87
N HIS A 118 11.20 21.70 -5.27
CA HIS A 118 11.59 20.39 -5.81
C HIS A 118 10.42 19.60 -6.42
N MET A 119 9.27 20.25 -6.68
CA MET A 119 8.04 19.53 -7.04
C MET A 119 8.14 18.75 -8.35
N GLU A 120 8.84 19.28 -9.37
CA GLU A 120 9.05 18.55 -10.63
C GLU A 120 9.78 17.21 -10.41
N GLU A 121 10.76 17.21 -9.51
CA GLU A 121 11.55 16.02 -9.17
C GLU A 121 10.72 15.03 -8.36
N ILE A 122 9.95 15.53 -7.37
CA ILE A 122 8.99 14.75 -6.58
C ILE A 122 7.99 14.06 -7.51
N LEU A 123 7.38 14.80 -8.44
CA LEU A 123 6.40 14.27 -9.39
C LEU A 123 7.03 13.16 -10.24
N LYS A 124 8.22 13.39 -10.81
CA LYS A 124 8.94 12.39 -11.62
C LYS A 124 9.27 11.11 -10.84
N ALA A 125 9.66 11.23 -9.57
CA ALA A 125 9.90 10.07 -8.71
C ALA A 125 8.62 9.27 -8.48
N LEU A 126 7.50 9.95 -8.20
CA LEU A 126 6.18 9.33 -8.01
C LEU A 126 5.64 8.68 -9.30
N GLU A 127 5.85 9.29 -10.47
CA GLU A 127 5.47 8.70 -11.76
C GLU A 127 6.25 7.41 -12.05
N THR A 128 7.53 7.39 -11.68
CA THR A 128 8.37 6.19 -11.79
C THR A 128 7.83 5.11 -10.86
N GLN A 129 7.43 5.47 -9.64
CA GLN A 129 6.79 4.55 -8.69
C GLN A 129 5.47 3.99 -9.20
N LYS A 130 4.63 4.81 -9.85
CA LYS A 130 3.35 4.34 -10.42
C LYS A 130 3.57 3.19 -11.42
N LYS A 131 4.68 3.22 -12.18
CA LYS A 131 5.02 2.20 -13.18
C LYS A 131 5.59 0.92 -12.56
N ASP A 132 6.30 1.03 -11.45
CA ASP A 132 6.87 -0.10 -10.73
C ASP A 132 6.76 0.09 -9.21
N LEU A 133 5.63 -0.35 -8.66
CA LEU A 133 5.33 -0.22 -7.23
C LEU A 133 6.30 -0.99 -6.33
N THR A 134 7.10 -1.90 -6.88
CA THR A 134 8.05 -2.77 -6.16
C THR A 134 9.51 -2.52 -6.55
N GLY A 135 9.75 -1.57 -7.45
CA GLY A 135 11.04 -1.35 -8.10
C GLY A 135 12.02 -0.56 -7.26
N LEU A 136 13.20 -1.15 -7.00
CA LEU A 136 14.31 -0.52 -6.27
C LEU A 136 14.66 0.90 -6.76
N ASN A 137 14.54 1.16 -8.06
CA ASN A 137 14.96 2.42 -8.69
C ASN A 137 14.06 3.61 -8.34
N ALA A 138 12.75 3.40 -8.19
CA ALA A 138 11.82 4.48 -7.86
C ALA A 138 12.04 5.02 -6.44
N TYR A 139 12.40 4.13 -5.50
CA TYR A 139 12.66 4.50 -4.11
C TYR A 139 13.99 5.24 -3.90
N GLY A 140 14.99 4.97 -4.75
CA GLY A 140 16.27 5.68 -4.72
C GLY A 140 16.07 7.16 -5.01
N MET A 141 15.23 7.48 -6.00
CA MET A 141 14.91 8.85 -6.37
C MET A 141 14.21 9.62 -5.23
N VAL A 142 13.24 8.99 -4.55
CA VAL A 142 12.55 9.63 -3.42
C VAL A 142 13.52 9.91 -2.26
N GLU A 143 14.43 8.98 -1.96
CA GLU A 143 15.44 9.18 -0.92
C GLU A 143 16.43 10.29 -1.26
N GLU A 144 16.89 10.35 -2.52
CA GLU A 144 17.78 11.39 -3.03
C GLU A 144 17.14 12.77 -2.90
N ILE A 145 15.90 12.93 -3.38
CA ILE A 145 15.14 14.19 -3.28
C ILE A 145 14.92 14.60 -1.82
N CYS A 146 14.56 13.66 -0.93
CA CYS A 146 14.42 13.97 0.48
C CYS A 146 15.74 14.48 1.08
N GLY A 147 16.87 13.86 0.72
CA GLY A 147 18.20 14.27 1.17
C GLY A 147 18.59 15.65 0.64
N GLU A 148 18.26 15.95 -0.62
CA GLU A 148 18.46 17.27 -1.21
C GLU A 148 17.63 18.34 -0.48
N ILE A 149 16.33 18.10 -0.28
CA ILE A 149 15.45 18.99 0.47
C ILE A 149 16.02 19.22 1.88
N GLU A 150 16.35 18.16 2.61
CA GLU A 150 16.90 18.25 3.97
C GLU A 150 18.22 19.02 4.01
N SER A 151 19.07 18.92 2.98
CA SER A 151 20.34 19.64 2.89
C SER A 151 20.18 21.15 2.66
N THR A 152 19.01 21.59 2.19
CA THR A 152 18.67 23.01 2.01
C THR A 152 18.06 23.65 3.26
N LEU A 153 17.78 22.86 4.30
CA LEU A 153 17.21 23.35 5.55
C LEU A 153 18.29 23.99 6.45
N PRO A 154 17.97 25.07 7.17
CA PRO A 154 18.90 25.80 8.05
C PRO A 154 19.30 25.05 9.33
#